data_AF-A0A3N9UMH4-F1
#
_entry.id   AF-A0A3N9UMH4-F1
#
_cell.length_a   1.000
_cell.length_b   1.000
_cell.length_c   1.000
_cell.angle_alpha   90.00
_cell.angle_beta   90.00
_cell.angle_gamma   90.00
#
_symmetry.space_group_name_H-M   'P 1'
#
loop_
_entity.id
_entity.type
_entity.pdbx_description
1 polymer ?
#
loop_
_entity_poly.entity_id
_entity_poly.type
_entity_poly.pdbx_seq_one_letter_code
_entity_poly.pdbx_strand_id
1 'polypeptide(L)' 'PLMVDGTGMCGACRCLVEGKTVLGCVDGPEFDGHKVDWSLLVERMRSYLDEETAAMDIWDRENWHLAADRKMAAGKA' A
#
# COMPACT_ATOMS: atom_id res chain seq x y z
N PRO A 1 0.89 -4.49 -4.28
CA PRO A 1 0.86 -3.30 -5.18
C PRO A 1 -0.27 -2.38 -4.74
N LEU A 2 -0.11 -1.05 -4.89
CA LEU A 2 -1.16 -0.07 -4.55
C LEU A 2 -2.36 -0.21 -5.50
N MET A 3 -3.59 -0.08 -4.99
CA MET A 3 -4.82 -0.15 -5.79
C MET A 3 -5.68 1.09 -5.54
N VAL A 4 -6.41 1.53 -6.57
CA VAL A 4 -7.38 2.65 -6.45
C VAL A 4 -8.75 2.17 -6.92
N ASP A 5 -8.91 1.90 -8.21
CA ASP A 5 -10.17 1.45 -8.80
C ASP A 5 -10.40 -0.05 -8.65
N GLY A 6 -9.33 -0.85 -8.81
CA GLY A 6 -9.41 -2.31 -8.73
C GLY A 6 -10.12 -2.99 -9.90
N THR A 7 -10.38 -2.28 -11.01
CA THR A 7 -11.12 -2.80 -12.17
C THR A 7 -10.37 -2.62 -13.49
N GLY A 8 -9.09 -2.22 -13.44
CA GLY A 8 -8.20 -2.13 -14.60
C GLY A 8 -8.16 -0.77 -15.30
N MET A 9 -8.78 0.26 -14.72
CA MET A 9 -8.89 1.59 -15.33
C MET A 9 -7.75 2.55 -14.96
N CYS A 10 -7.15 2.42 -13.76
CA CYS A 10 -6.17 3.42 -13.30
C CYS A 10 -4.69 3.03 -13.46
N GLY A 11 -4.38 1.73 -13.53
CA GLY A 11 -2.99 1.25 -13.62
C GLY A 11 -2.11 1.47 -12.37
N ALA A 12 -2.68 1.90 -11.23
CA ALA A 12 -1.94 2.06 -9.97
C ALA A 12 -1.30 0.73 -9.52
N CYS A 13 -2.01 -0.38 -9.73
CA CYS A 13 -1.60 -1.72 -9.33
C CYS A 13 -0.64 -2.40 -10.31
N ARG A 14 -0.07 -1.65 -11.25
CA ARG A 14 0.84 -2.22 -12.25
C ARG A 14 2.06 -2.87 -11.59
N CYS A 15 2.43 -4.02 -12.11
CA CYS A 15 3.61 -4.80 -11.75
C CYS A 15 4.41 -5.09 -13.02
N LEU A 16 5.71 -5.37 -12.86
CA LEU A 16 6.54 -5.89 -13.95
C LEU A 16 6.78 -7.37 -13.70
N VAL A 17 6.27 -8.21 -14.59
CA VAL A 17 6.38 -9.69 -14.51
C VAL A 17 6.90 -10.21 -15.83
N GLU A 18 8.03 -10.94 -15.82
CA GLU A 18 8.76 -11.34 -17.04
C GLU A 18 9.04 -10.17 -18.02
N GLY A 19 9.34 -8.99 -17.48
CA GLY A 19 9.58 -7.79 -18.30
C GLY A 19 8.33 -7.20 -18.96
N LYS A 20 7.13 -7.68 -18.63
CA LYS A 20 5.85 -7.15 -19.12
C LYS A 20 5.13 -6.40 -18.01
N THR A 21 4.57 -5.25 -18.37
CA THR A 21 3.66 -4.50 -17.50
C THR A 21 2.32 -5.23 -17.44
N VAL A 22 1.91 -5.64 -16.24
CA VAL A 22 0.62 -6.29 -15.95
C VAL A 22 -0.09 -5.56 -14.81
N LEU A 23 -1.40 -5.72 -14.68
CA LEU A 23 -2.23 -5.09 -13.66
C LEU A 23 -2.63 -6.10 -12.59
N GLY A 24 -2.19 -5.91 -11.34
CA GLY A 24 -2.49 -6.86 -10.27
C GLY A 24 -3.99 -7.08 -9.99
N CYS A 25 -4.85 -6.09 -10.28
CA CYS A 25 -6.30 -6.21 -10.08
C CYS A 25 -7.06 -6.93 -11.19
N VAL A 26 -6.44 -7.12 -12.38
CA VAL A 26 -7.08 -7.76 -13.54
C VAL A 26 -6.32 -9.03 -13.94
N ASP A 27 -4.99 -8.95 -14.03
CA ASP A 27 -4.11 -10.04 -14.46
C ASP A 27 -3.62 -10.90 -13.27
N GLY A 28 -3.81 -10.43 -12.04
CA GLY A 28 -3.34 -11.06 -10.80
C GLY A 28 -4.49 -11.48 -9.85
N PRO A 29 -4.31 -11.39 -8.52
CA PRO A 29 -3.15 -10.84 -7.79
C PRO A 29 -1.98 -11.82 -7.66
N GLU A 30 -2.19 -13.08 -8.01
CA GLU A 30 -1.20 -14.15 -7.92
C GLU A 30 -0.32 -14.18 -9.16
N PHE A 31 1.00 -14.17 -8.97
CA PHE A 31 2.00 -14.30 -10.02
C PHE A 31 3.09 -15.27 -9.57
N ASP A 32 3.82 -15.85 -10.52
CA ASP A 32 5.06 -16.57 -10.21
C ASP A 32 6.08 -15.58 -9.63
N GLY A 33 6.34 -15.72 -8.33
CA GLY A 33 7.20 -14.81 -7.58
C GLY A 33 8.63 -14.73 -8.09
N HIS A 34 9.14 -15.72 -8.82
CA HIS A 34 10.47 -15.65 -9.43
C HIS A 34 10.54 -14.74 -10.65
N LYS A 35 9.38 -14.42 -11.22
CA LYS A 35 9.25 -13.61 -12.43
C LYS A 35 8.86 -12.16 -12.13
N VAL A 36 8.55 -11.84 -10.88
CA VAL A 36 8.18 -10.50 -10.41
C VAL A 36 9.43 -9.65 -10.20
N ASP A 37 9.42 -8.43 -10.71
CA ASP A 37 10.40 -7.40 -10.31
C ASP A 37 10.04 -6.84 -8.93
N TRP A 38 10.64 -7.42 -7.88
CA TRP A 38 10.43 -7.01 -6.50
C TRP A 38 11.02 -5.63 -6.18
N SER A 39 12.11 -5.23 -6.84
CA SER A 39 12.75 -3.93 -6.62
C SER A 39 11.81 -2.81 -7.03
N LEU A 40 11.25 -2.90 -8.25
CA LEU A 40 10.25 -1.95 -8.74
C LEU A 40 8.99 -1.97 -7.87
N LEU A 41 8.51 -3.15 -7.48
CA LEU A 41 7.30 -3.26 -6.66
C LEU A 41 7.47 -2.57 -5.30
N VAL A 42 8.59 -2.78 -4.61
CA VAL A 42 8.86 -2.19 -3.30
C VAL A 42 9.04 -0.67 -3.41
N GLU A 43 9.74 -0.17 -4.42
CA GLU A 43 9.89 1.27 -4.67
C GLU A 43 8.51 1.94 -4.82
N ARG A 44 7.62 1.32 -5.62
CA ARG A 44 6.25 1.82 -5.83
C ARG A 44 5.38 1.77 -4.57
N MET A 45 5.56 0.77 -3.72
CA MET A 45 4.81 0.66 -2.46
C MET A 45 5.19 1.74 -1.45
N ARG A 46 6.37 2.37 -1.60
CA ARG A 46 6.85 3.41 -0.69
C ARG A 46 6.52 4.83 -1.14
N SER A 47 5.84 5.00 -2.27
CA SER A 47 5.61 6.32 -2.86
C SER A 47 4.75 7.27 -2.02
N TYR A 48 4.02 6.76 -1.02
CA TYR A 48 3.10 7.56 -0.19
C TYR A 48 3.42 7.53 1.32
N LEU A 49 4.63 7.13 1.72
CA LEU A 49 4.98 7.01 3.15
C LEU A 49 4.83 8.33 3.91
N ASP A 50 5.17 9.45 3.27
CA ASP A 50 5.07 10.78 3.89
C ASP A 50 3.59 11.18 4.07
N GLU A 51 2.75 10.94 3.06
CA GLU A 51 1.31 11.20 3.11
C GLU A 51 0.58 10.26 4.07
N GLU A 52 0.97 8.99 4.13
CA GLU A 52 0.45 8.01 5.09
C GLU A 52 0.74 8.46 6.53
N THR A 53 1.96 8.93 6.80
CA THR A 53 2.36 9.47 8.10
C THR A 53 1.55 10.72 8.44
N ALA A 54 1.48 11.68 7.51
CA ALA A 54 0.73 12.92 7.72
C ALA A 54 -0.77 12.66 7.94
N ALA A 55 -1.37 11.74 7.19
CA ALA A 55 -2.77 11.36 7.34
C ALA A 55 -3.05 10.76 8.73
N MET A 56 -2.15 9.90 9.23
CA MET A 56 -2.25 9.34 10.57
C MET A 56 -2.12 10.42 11.65
N ASP A 57 -1.17 11.34 11.51
CA ASP A 57 -0.96 12.44 12.47
C ASP A 57 -2.16 13.39 12.54
N ILE A 58 -2.76 13.71 11.38
CA ILE A 58 -3.99 14.53 11.31
C ILE A 58 -5.11 13.81 12.05
N TRP A 59 -5.31 12.51 11.77
CA TRP A 59 -6.35 11.73 12.42
C TRP A 59 -6.14 11.65 13.94
N ASP A 60 -4.91 11.38 14.40
CA ASP A 60 -4.56 11.32 15.82
C ASP A 60 -4.84 12.65 16.54
N ARG A 61 -4.54 13.80 15.91
CA ARG A 61 -4.81 15.13 16.47
C ARG A 61 -6.30 15.42 16.60
N GLU A 62 -7.08 15.07 15.58
CA GLU A 62 -8.53 15.29 15.55
C GLU A 62 -9.29 14.33 16.47
N ASN A 63 -8.73 13.12 16.66
CA ASN A 63 -9.33 12.04 17.44
C ASN A 63 -8.52 11.73 18.71
N TRP A 64 -7.90 12.74 19.32
CA TRP A 64 -6.95 12.58 20.44
C TRP A 64 -7.52 11.74 21.60
N HIS A 65 -8.82 11.84 21.86
CA HIS A 65 -9.53 11.11 22.91
C HIS A 65 -9.62 9.60 22.62
N LEU A 66 -9.69 9.18 21.34
CA LEU A 66 -9.65 7.78 20.92
C LEU A 66 -8.20 7.28 20.75
N ALA A 67 -7.31 8.18 20.30
CA ALA A 67 -5.90 7.84 20.10
C ALA A 67 -5.18 7.51 21.42
N ALA A 68 -5.58 8.15 22.54
CA ALA A 68 -5.07 7.84 23.88
C ALA A 68 -5.34 6.37 24.28
N ASP A 69 -6.52 5.84 23.97
CA ASP A 69 -6.89 4.47 24.27
C ASP A 69 -6.12 3.46 23.40
N ARG A 70 -5.91 3.78 22.11
CA ARG A 70 -5.10 2.96 21.20
C ARG A 70 -3.63 2.88 21.65
N LYS A 71 -3.02 4.00 22.06
CA LYS A 71 -1.62 4.01 22.55
C LYS A 71 -1.47 3.27 23.88
N MET A 72 -2.47 3.35 24.77
CA MET A 72 -2.50 2.53 25.99
C MET A 72 -2.66 1.03 25.72
N ALA A 73 -3.44 0.65 24.70
CA ALA A 73 -3.59 -0.75 24.30
C ALA A 73 -2.33 -1.31 23.61
N ALA A 74 -1.67 -0.53 22.77
CA ALA A 74 -0.44 -0.93 22.08
C ALA A 74 0.77 -1.06 23.02
N GLY A 75 0.81 -0.32 24.13
CA GLY A 75 1.86 -0.41 25.15
C GLY A 75 1.70 -1.57 26.16
N LYS A 76 0.67 -2.42 26.01
CA LYS A 76 0.40 -3.59 26.87
C LYS A 76 0.80 -4.94 26.24
N ALA A 77 1.48 -4.93 25.09
CA ALA A 77 2.03 -6.11 24.44
C ALA A 77 3.53 -6.26 24.75
#